data_AF-J1SD90-F1
#
_entry.id   AF-J1SD90-F1
#
_cell.length_a   1.000
_cell.length_b   1.000
_cell.length_c   1.000
_cell.angle_alpha   90.00
_cell.angle_beta   90.00
_cell.angle_gamma   90.00
#
_symmetry.space_group_name_H-M   'P 1'
#
loop_
_entity.id
_entity.type
_entity.pdbx_description
1 polymer ?
#
loop_
_entity_poly.entity_id
_entity_poly.type
_entity_poly.pdbx_seq_one_letter_code
_entity_poly.pdbx_strand_id
1 'polypeptide(L)'
;MLQLQVIREDNQLRNLLMKECDILFYDQLKEVEFSQNNEVYSLSPIAFAKDGSGGEYVILEDESIGFIGSEGQVGRVAESLDDLLTFLLHAGSITDFSCRLLYQNKDLLVKFCQGFLNKARENYQSKGEEWDKVRAGLVQ
;
A
#
# COMPACT_ATOMS: atom_id res chain seq x y z
N MET A 1 1.89 16.28 -3.33
CA MET A 1 1.29 16.56 -4.66
C MET A 1 2.29 16.36 -5.83
N LEU A 2 3.49 16.95 -5.81
CA LEU A 2 4.48 16.79 -6.88
C LEU A 2 4.90 15.32 -7.12
N GLN A 3 5.09 14.53 -6.06
CA GLN A 3 5.43 13.11 -6.16
C GLN A 3 4.35 12.27 -6.87
N LEU A 4 3.07 12.53 -6.61
CA LEU A 4 1.97 11.86 -7.32
C LEU A 4 2.01 12.15 -8.82
N GLN A 5 2.38 13.38 -9.19
CA GLN A 5 2.51 13.74 -10.59
C GLN A 5 3.67 12.98 -11.25
N VAL A 6 4.84 12.90 -10.59
CA VAL A 6 5.98 12.11 -11.08
C VAL A 6 5.59 10.65 -11.29
N ILE A 7 4.92 10.04 -10.31
CA ILE A 7 4.44 8.65 -10.42
C ILE A 7 3.45 8.51 -11.57
N ARG A 8 2.51 9.45 -11.75
CA ARG A 8 1.51 9.40 -12.82
C ARG A 8 2.12 9.48 -14.22
N GLU A 9 3.16 10.28 -14.38
CA GLU A 9 3.85 10.51 -15.66
C GLU A 9 4.80 9.35 -16.03
N ASP A 10 5.28 8.58 -15.05
CA ASP A 10 6.14 7.42 -15.26
C ASP A 10 5.34 6.10 -15.33
N ASN A 11 4.98 5.71 -16.55
CA ASN A 11 4.26 4.46 -16.81
C ASN A 11 5.06 3.21 -16.41
N GLN A 12 6.40 3.24 -16.45
CA GLN A 12 7.21 2.09 -16.05
C GLN A 12 7.12 1.90 -14.53
N LEU A 13 7.28 2.99 -13.78
CA LEU A 13 7.14 3.00 -12.33
C LEU A 13 5.73 2.56 -11.88
N ARG A 14 4.66 3.08 -12.50
CA ARG A 14 3.27 2.68 -12.17
C ARG A 14 3.04 1.19 -12.33
N ASN A 15 3.46 0.64 -13.47
CA ASN A 15 3.28 -0.79 -13.75
C ASN A 15 4.05 -1.65 -12.77
N LEU A 16 5.23 -1.19 -12.37
CA LEU A 16 6.08 -1.89 -11.42
C LEU A 16 5.50 -1.83 -10.00
N LEU A 17 5.01 -0.67 -9.55
CA LEU A 17 4.30 -0.53 -8.27
C LEU A 17 3.01 -1.36 -8.24
N MET A 18 2.24 -1.41 -9.33
CA MET A 18 1.06 -2.27 -9.40
C MET A 18 1.44 -3.75 -9.28
N LYS A 19 2.47 -4.18 -10.02
CA LYS A 19 2.90 -5.59 -10.04
C LYS A 19 3.48 -6.05 -8.70
N GLU A 20 4.32 -5.22 -8.09
CA GLU A 20 5.10 -5.62 -6.91
C GLU A 20 4.45 -5.18 -5.58
N CYS A 21 3.60 -4.16 -5.60
CA CYS A 21 3.04 -3.54 -4.39
C CYS A 21 1.50 -3.44 -4.38
N ASP A 22 0.82 -4.08 -5.34
CA ASP A 22 -0.64 -4.10 -5.44
C ASP A 22 -1.29 -2.70 -5.29
N ILE A 23 -0.68 -1.68 -5.92
CA ILE A 23 -1.18 -0.31 -5.90
C ILE A 23 -1.24 0.25 -7.32
N LEU A 24 -2.43 0.70 -7.71
CA LEU A 24 -2.72 1.30 -9.00
C LEU A 24 -3.14 2.76 -8.83
N PHE A 25 -2.27 3.67 -9.25
CA PHE A 25 -2.54 5.12 -9.23
C PHE A 25 -3.57 5.51 -10.28
N TYR A 26 -4.55 6.32 -9.88
CA TYR A 26 -5.46 6.97 -10.81
C TYR A 26 -4.75 8.07 -11.59
N ASP A 27 -5.22 8.33 -12.81
CA ASP A 27 -4.66 9.39 -13.66
C ASP A 27 -4.91 10.79 -13.07
N GLN A 28 -5.98 10.94 -12.30
CA GLN A 28 -6.31 12.16 -11.56
C GLN A 28 -6.89 11.81 -10.19
N LEU A 29 -6.88 12.80 -9.28
CA LEU A 29 -7.62 12.68 -8.03
C LEU A 29 -9.11 12.61 -8.33
N LYS A 30 -9.85 11.85 -7.52
CA LYS A 30 -11.29 11.71 -7.68
C LYS A 30 -11.96 11.55 -6.31
N GLU A 31 -13.28 11.70 -6.28
CA GLU A 31 -14.07 11.35 -5.11
C GLU A 31 -13.98 9.85 -4.80
N VAL A 32 -14.12 9.51 -3.52
CA VAL A 32 -14.17 8.12 -3.08
C VAL A 32 -15.42 7.44 -3.66
N GLU A 33 -15.25 6.23 -4.17
CA GLU A 33 -16.36 5.41 -4.67
C GLU A 33 -17.08 4.70 -3.51
N PHE A 34 -16.35 4.42 -2.42
CA PHE A 34 -16.88 3.75 -1.24
C PHE A 34 -17.37 4.77 -0.20
N SER A 35 -18.69 4.89 -0.07
CA SER A 35 -19.34 5.71 0.97
C SER A 35 -20.61 5.07 1.55
N GLN A 36 -20.95 3.85 1.12
CA GLN A 36 -22.26 3.24 1.40
C GLN A 36 -22.25 2.23 2.55
N ASN A 37 -21.09 1.80 3.05
CA ASN A 37 -21.01 0.81 4.15
C ASN A 37 -20.54 1.42 5.48
N ASN A 38 -20.84 2.71 5.71
CA ASN A 38 -20.38 3.50 6.86
C ASN A 38 -18.86 3.71 6.91
N GLU A 39 -18.27 3.76 5.72
CA GLU A 39 -16.96 4.21 5.23
C GLU A 39 -16.37 5.53 5.76
N VAL A 40 -16.63 5.96 7.00
CA VAL A 40 -16.54 7.40 7.33
C VAL A 40 -15.22 7.78 8.00
N TYR A 41 -14.45 8.63 7.33
CA TYR A 41 -13.41 9.45 7.96
C TYR A 41 -14.02 10.71 8.59
N SER A 42 -13.43 11.17 9.69
CA SER A 42 -13.73 12.50 10.24
C SER A 42 -13.12 13.65 9.42
N LEU A 43 -12.19 13.35 8.52
CA LEU A 43 -11.60 14.28 7.56
C LEU A 43 -12.06 13.91 6.15
N SER A 44 -12.25 14.90 5.28
CA SER A 44 -12.64 14.68 3.89
C SER A 44 -11.56 13.88 3.13
N PRO A 45 -11.89 12.68 2.60
CA PRO A 45 -10.94 11.88 1.84
C PRO A 45 -11.02 12.19 0.34
N ILE A 46 -9.87 12.18 -0.35
CA ILE A 46 -9.80 12.24 -1.82
C ILE A 46 -9.00 11.03 -2.32
N ALA A 47 -9.59 10.22 -3.19
CA ALA A 47 -8.95 9.01 -3.70
C ALA A 47 -7.87 9.34 -4.74
N PHE A 48 -6.74 8.62 -4.65
CA PHE A 48 -5.61 8.80 -5.57
C PHE A 48 -5.08 7.48 -6.17
N ALA A 49 -5.39 6.34 -5.54
CA ALA A 49 -5.02 5.01 -6.02
C ALA A 49 -6.01 3.96 -5.50
N LYS A 50 -5.91 2.74 -6.02
CA LYS A 50 -6.60 1.55 -5.49
C LYS A 50 -5.71 0.32 -5.45
N ASP A 51 -6.09 -0.68 -4.68
CA ASP A 51 -5.48 -2.01 -4.72
C ASP A 51 -6.15 -2.94 -5.76
N GLY A 52 -5.62 -4.15 -5.91
CA GLY A 52 -6.16 -5.17 -6.82
C GLY A 52 -7.52 -5.74 -6.39
N SER A 53 -7.91 -5.56 -5.12
CA SER A 53 -9.21 -5.97 -4.56
C SER A 53 -10.31 -4.91 -4.72
N GLY A 54 -9.92 -3.71 -5.13
CA GLY A 54 -10.80 -2.57 -5.32
C GLY A 54 -10.83 -1.59 -4.15
N GLY A 55 -10.08 -1.81 -3.06
CA GLY A 55 -9.96 -0.84 -1.98
C GLY A 55 -9.23 0.43 -2.42
N GLU A 56 -9.62 1.59 -1.90
CA GLU A 56 -9.11 2.91 -2.30
C GLU A 56 -8.10 3.48 -1.29
N TYR A 57 -6.99 3.98 -1.79
CA TYR A 57 -6.07 4.84 -1.05
C TYR A 57 -6.50 6.29 -1.19
N VAL A 58 -6.57 6.99 -0.06
CA VAL A 58 -7.10 8.36 0.03
C VAL A 58 -6.11 9.30 0.70
N ILE A 59 -6.08 10.55 0.25
CA ILE A 59 -5.41 11.66 0.94
C ILE A 59 -6.45 12.32 1.84
N LEU A 60 -6.11 12.52 3.12
CA LEU A 60 -6.94 13.23 4.08
C LEU A 60 -6.61 14.72 4.12
N GLU A 61 -7.47 15.53 4.74
CA GLU A 61 -7.29 16.99 4.87
C GLU A 61 -5.97 17.41 5.52
N ASP A 62 -5.41 16.57 6.40
CA ASP A 62 -4.13 16.79 7.07
C ASP A 62 -2.93 16.18 6.32
N GLU A 63 -3.13 15.84 5.04
CA GLU A 63 -2.14 15.25 4.12
C GLU A 63 -1.68 13.82 4.47
N SER A 64 -2.21 13.24 5.56
CA SER A 64 -2.00 11.82 5.88
C SER A 64 -2.75 10.91 4.91
N ILE A 65 -2.33 9.64 4.87
CA ILE A 65 -2.87 8.66 3.93
C ILE A 65 -3.81 7.69 4.64
N GLY A 66 -5.03 7.57 4.12
CA GLY A 66 -6.02 6.59 4.51
C GLY A 66 -6.16 5.46 3.51
N PHE A 67 -6.83 4.39 3.94
CA PHE A 67 -7.28 3.30 3.10
C PHE A 67 -8.75 2.97 3.39
N ILE A 68 -9.52 2.70 2.34
CA ILE A 68 -10.90 2.19 2.41
C ILE A 68 -10.92 0.84 1.70
N GLY A 69 -11.05 -0.24 2.45
CA GLY A 69 -11.14 -1.59 1.91
C GLY A 69 -12.51 -1.85 1.28
N SER A 70 -12.53 -2.71 0.26
CA SER A 70 -13.76 -3.12 -0.44
C SER A 70 -14.75 -3.88 0.45
N GLU A 71 -14.30 -4.38 1.60
CA GLU A 71 -15.13 -5.07 2.62
C GLU A 71 -15.45 -4.18 3.84
N GLY A 72 -15.23 -2.87 3.74
CA GLY A 72 -15.62 -1.90 4.77
C GLY A 72 -14.54 -1.61 5.83
N GLN A 73 -13.30 -2.07 5.64
CA GLN A 73 -12.18 -1.62 6.48
C GLN A 73 -11.89 -0.14 6.21
N VAL A 74 -11.69 0.66 7.25
CA VAL A 74 -11.35 2.07 7.10
C VAL A 74 -10.34 2.48 8.15
N GLY A 75 -9.32 3.23 7.75
CA GLY A 75 -8.33 3.73 8.69
C GLY A 75 -7.12 4.39 8.03
N ARG A 76 -6.43 5.22 8.80
CA ARG A 76 -5.13 5.78 8.42
C ARG A 76 -4.08 4.68 8.34
N VAL A 77 -3.25 4.73 7.30
CA VAL A 77 -2.23 3.72 7.01
C VAL A 77 -0.82 4.30 6.91
N ALA A 78 -0.67 5.61 6.69
CA ALA A 78 0.63 6.28 6.68
C ALA A 78 0.49 7.78 7.00
N GLU A 79 1.55 8.38 7.51
CA GLU A 79 1.61 9.83 7.80
C GLU A 79 1.85 10.66 6.52
N SER A 80 2.38 10.03 5.46
CA SER A 80 2.64 10.68 4.17
C SER A 80 2.64 9.67 3.03
N LEU A 81 2.67 10.16 1.78
CA LEU A 81 2.83 9.31 0.60
C LEU A 81 4.20 8.59 0.60
N ASP A 82 5.25 9.24 1.07
CA ASP A 82 6.59 8.65 1.14
C ASP A 82 6.64 7.51 2.14
N ASP A 83 5.98 7.65 3.29
CA ASP A 83 5.86 6.60 4.29
C ASP A 83 5.08 5.40 3.74
N LEU A 84 3.98 5.66 3.01
CA LEU A 84 3.22 4.63 2.31
C LEU A 84 4.10 3.87 1.30
N LEU A 85 4.77 4.59 0.41
CA LEU A 85 5.62 3.97 -0.62
C LEU A 85 6.76 3.19 0.00
N THR A 86 7.43 3.75 1.01
CA THR A 86 8.48 3.05 1.76
C THR A 86 7.96 1.74 2.34
N PHE A 87 6.78 1.77 2.98
CA PHE A 87 6.17 0.56 3.51
C PHE A 87 5.89 -0.47 2.40
N LEU A 88 5.21 -0.07 1.33
CA LEU A 88 4.84 -0.96 0.22
C LEU A 88 6.06 -1.59 -0.47
N LEU A 89 7.15 -0.82 -0.63
CA LEU A 89 8.39 -1.33 -1.20
C LEU A 89 8.99 -2.48 -0.38
N HIS A 90 8.86 -2.43 0.95
CA HIS A 90 9.36 -3.47 1.84
C HIS A 90 8.37 -4.61 2.12
N ALA A 91 7.08 -4.30 2.19
CA ALA A 91 6.04 -5.19 2.69
C ALA A 91 5.07 -5.70 1.59
N GLY A 92 5.11 -5.13 0.39
CA GLY A 92 4.22 -5.50 -0.72
C GLY A 92 2.82 -4.92 -0.56
N SER A 93 2.08 -5.28 0.50
CA SER A 93 0.71 -4.83 0.70
C SER A 93 0.43 -4.43 2.15
N ILE A 94 -0.44 -3.43 2.34
CA ILE A 94 -0.94 -3.04 3.66
C ILE A 94 -1.90 -4.08 4.23
N THR A 95 -2.67 -4.77 3.38
CA THR A 95 -3.71 -5.70 3.84
C THR A 95 -3.13 -6.90 4.58
N ASP A 96 -1.96 -7.38 4.17
CA ASP A 96 -1.18 -8.41 4.87
C ASP A 96 -0.81 -8.02 6.30
N PHE A 97 -0.78 -6.72 6.59
CA PHE A 97 -0.40 -6.12 7.86
C PHE A 97 -1.58 -5.46 8.59
N SER A 98 -2.82 -5.71 8.17
CA SER A 98 -4.02 -5.10 8.78
C SER A 98 -4.45 -5.72 10.12
N CYS A 99 -3.83 -6.81 10.56
CA CYS A 99 -4.23 -7.53 11.77
C CYS A 99 -3.75 -6.82 13.05
N ARG A 100 -4.66 -6.11 13.72
CA ARG A 100 -4.41 -5.40 15.00
C ARG A 100 -3.68 -6.24 16.05
N LEU A 101 -3.94 -7.54 16.12
CA LEU A 101 -3.33 -8.42 17.13
C LEU A 101 -1.81 -8.54 16.98
N LEU A 102 -1.28 -8.38 15.76
CA LEU A 102 0.17 -8.39 15.51
C LEU A 102 0.87 -7.26 16.28
N TYR A 103 0.23 -6.10 16.35
CA TYR A 103 0.80 -4.89 16.95
C TYR A 103 0.68 -4.83 18.46
N GLN A 104 -0.08 -5.75 19.08
CA GLN A 104 -0.21 -5.82 20.54
C GLN A 104 1.00 -6.48 21.20
N ASN A 105 1.84 -7.19 20.44
CA ASN A 105 3.02 -7.87 20.95
C ASN A 105 4.19 -7.72 19.96
N LYS A 106 5.25 -7.04 20.40
CA LYS A 106 6.43 -6.77 19.55
C LYS A 106 7.14 -8.03 19.10
N ASP A 107 7.23 -9.07 19.94
CA ASP A 107 7.86 -10.34 19.57
C ASP A 107 7.04 -11.10 18.52
N LEU A 108 5.72 -11.01 18.61
CA LEU A 108 4.82 -11.58 17.59
C LEU A 108 4.99 -10.85 16.26
N LEU A 109 5.02 -9.51 16.27
CA LEU A 109 5.24 -8.70 15.08
C LEU A 109 6.59 -9.04 14.41
N VAL A 110 7.68 -9.14 15.19
CA VAL A 110 9.00 -9.52 14.67
C VAL A 110 8.97 -10.89 14.01
N LYS A 111 8.37 -11.90 14.66
CA LYS A 111 8.23 -13.25 14.10
C LYS A 111 7.39 -13.26 12.83
N PHE A 112 6.30 -12.49 12.79
CA PHE A 112 5.47 -12.34 11.61
C PHE A 112 6.27 -11.77 10.44
N CYS A 113 6.97 -10.64 10.64
CA CYS A 113 7.79 -10.02 9.60
C CYS A 113 8.90 -10.97 9.09
N GLN A 114 9.56 -11.71 9.97
CA GLN A 114 10.57 -12.70 9.58
C GLN A 114 9.95 -13.83 8.74
N GLY A 115 8.81 -14.37 9.16
CA GLY A 115 8.10 -15.41 8.42
C GLY A 115 7.61 -14.93 7.06
N PHE A 116 7.08 -13.70 6.99
CA PHE A 116 6.66 -13.05 5.76
C PHE A 116 7.83 -12.94 4.77
N LEU A 117 8.97 -12.38 5.20
CA LEU A 117 10.15 -12.20 4.36
C LEU A 117 10.73 -13.53 3.86
N ASN A 118 10.79 -14.55 4.72
CA ASN A 118 11.28 -15.88 4.33
C ASN A 118 10.37 -16.48 3.24
N LYS A 119 9.05 -16.44 3.45
CA LYS A 119 8.08 -16.93 2.46
C LYS A 119 8.16 -16.15 1.14
N ALA A 120 8.32 -14.83 1.20
CA ALA A 120 8.48 -13.99 0.01
C ALA A 120 9.73 -14.40 -0.78
N ARG A 121 10.89 -14.56 -0.11
CA ARG A 121 12.14 -15.00 -0.74
C ARG A 121 12.02 -16.41 -1.35
N GLU A 122 11.42 -17.35 -0.64
CA GLU A 122 11.16 -18.71 -1.14
C GLU A 122 10.28 -18.70 -2.39
N ASN A 123 9.22 -17.88 -2.39
CA ASN A 123 8.33 -17.75 -3.55
C ASN A 123 9.05 -17.23 -4.79
N TYR A 124 9.92 -16.23 -4.66
CA TYR A 124 10.71 -15.71 -5.79
C TYR A 124 11.77 -16.72 -6.23
N GLN A 125 12.48 -17.37 -5.29
CA GLN A 125 13.44 -18.43 -5.61
C GLN A 125 12.79 -19.57 -6.40
N SER A 126 11.55 -19.95 -6.06
CA SER A 126 10.81 -20.99 -6.79
C SER A 126 10.55 -20.65 -8.26
N LYS A 127 10.62 -19.35 -8.62
CA LYS A 127 10.48 -18.82 -9.99
C LYS A 127 11.83 -18.51 -10.64
N GLY A 128 12.95 -18.77 -9.97
CA GLY A 128 14.29 -18.41 -10.43
C GLY A 128 14.65 -16.93 -10.25
N GLU A 129 13.90 -16.21 -9.42
CA GLU A 129 14.11 -14.79 -9.13
C GLU A 129 14.67 -14.58 -7.72
N GLU A 130 15.29 -13.43 -7.46
CA GLU A 130 15.81 -13.05 -6.14
C GLU A 130 15.05 -11.83 -5.61
N TRP A 131 14.22 -12.04 -4.59
CA TRP A 131 13.33 -11.00 -4.04
C TRP A 131 14.08 -9.72 -3.66
N ASP A 132 15.21 -9.84 -2.96
CA ASP A 132 16.00 -8.67 -2.54
C ASP A 132 16.51 -7.84 -3.72
N LYS A 133 16.89 -8.49 -4.84
CA LYS A 133 17.30 -7.79 -6.07
C LYS A 133 16.15 -7.10 -6.77
N VAL A 134 14.99 -7.77 -6.86
CA VAL A 134 13.78 -7.18 -7.45
C VAL A 134 13.38 -5.93 -6.65
N ARG A 135 13.37 -6.02 -5.31
CA ARG A 135 13.02 -4.89 -4.44
C ARG A 135 14.06 -3.77 -4.49
N ALA A 136 15.35 -4.08 -4.53
CA ALA A 136 16.39 -3.04 -4.63
C ALA A 136 16.27 -2.22 -5.92
N GLY A 137 15.83 -2.83 -7.03
CA GLY A 137 15.58 -2.13 -8.29
C GLY A 137 14.42 -1.13 -8.25
N LEU A 138 13.55 -1.19 -7.23
CA LEU A 138 12.43 -0.26 -7.04
C LEU A 138 12.82 1.05 -6.36
N VAL A 139 14.00 1.08 -5.72
CA VAL A 139 14.47 2.20 -4.87
C VAL A 139 15.45 3.11 -5.63
N GLN A 140 15.79 2.79 -6.88
CA GLN A 140 16.68 3.57 -7.76
C GLN A 140 15.90 4.54 -8.63
#